data_AF-A0A330LJ55-F1
#
_entry.id   AF-A0A330LJ55-F1
#
_cell.length_a   1.000
_cell.length_b   1.000
_cell.length_c   1.000
_cell.angle_alpha   90.00
_cell.angle_beta   90.00
_cell.angle_gamma   90.00
#
_symmetry.space_group_name_H-M   'P 1'
#
loop_
_entity.id
_entity.type
_entity.pdbx_description
1 polymer ?
#
loop_
_entity_poly.entity_id
_entity_poly.type
_entity_poly.pdbx_seq_one_letter_code
_entity_poly.pdbx_strand_id
1 'polypeptide(L)'
;MKKQSYFGLLASAMLLTACAEPTHIQPTEVMADFEHNVGWLHGSCLAIKNDYIVNNTKLTLVPLDNSENVITARIARPAEAGKDCLALLEDRATVNLTNGYSFYAINTDTDIDLAIGVIDMDVKLYGFDYCSTTEGLVFKLTNAGQPQALWRGYYYLGYDTETTCE
;
A
#
# COMPACT_ATOMS: atom_id res chain seq x y z
N MET A 1 -86.22 9.18 -27.54
CA MET A 1 -86.25 8.31 -26.34
C MET A 1 -85.07 7.36 -26.39
N LYS A 2 -84.43 7.16 -25.24
CA LYS A 2 -83.12 6.53 -24.96
C LYS A 2 -82.92 5.14 -25.58
N LYS A 3 -81.70 4.83 -26.03
CA LYS A 3 -81.04 3.53 -25.78
C LYS A 3 -79.56 3.75 -25.46
N GLN A 4 -79.20 3.37 -24.24
CA GLN A 4 -77.84 3.39 -23.68
C GLN A 4 -77.08 2.17 -24.20
N SER A 5 -75.88 2.38 -24.73
CA SER A 5 -74.92 1.31 -25.02
C SER A 5 -73.95 1.18 -23.86
N TYR A 6 -73.86 -0.04 -23.33
CA TYR A 6 -72.90 -0.45 -22.32
C TYR A 6 -71.49 -0.50 -22.94
N PHE A 7 -70.54 0.23 -22.35
CA PHE A 7 -69.12 0.06 -22.63
C PHE A 7 -68.51 -0.68 -21.42
N GLY A 8 -68.12 -1.93 -21.64
CA GLY A 8 -67.48 -2.77 -20.64
C GLY A 8 -66.06 -2.30 -20.35
N LEU A 9 -65.73 -2.18 -19.07
CA LEU A 9 -64.36 -2.09 -18.58
C LEU A 9 -63.67 -3.45 -18.77
N LEU A 10 -62.55 -3.47 -19.49
CA LEU A 10 -61.57 -4.56 -19.46
C LEU A 10 -60.36 -4.07 -18.66
N ALA A 11 -60.26 -4.51 -17.41
CA ALA A 11 -59.08 -4.30 -16.58
C ALA A 11 -58.06 -5.42 -16.88
N SER A 12 -57.01 -5.09 -17.63
CA SER A 12 -55.86 -5.97 -17.84
C SER A 12 -54.97 -5.94 -16.59
N ALA A 13 -54.95 -7.05 -15.84
CA ALA A 13 -54.01 -7.27 -14.76
C ALA A 13 -52.63 -7.65 -15.33
N MET A 14 -51.63 -6.76 -15.20
CA MET A 14 -50.23 -7.07 -15.48
C MET A 14 -49.64 -7.79 -14.25
N LEU A 15 -49.28 -9.07 -14.42
CA LEU A 15 -48.52 -9.84 -13.43
C LEU A 15 -47.04 -9.48 -13.57
N LEU A 16 -46.51 -8.69 -12.62
CA LEU A 16 -45.09 -8.43 -12.47
C LEU A 16 -44.43 -9.65 -11.81
N THR A 17 -43.77 -10.50 -12.61
CA THR A 17 -42.85 -11.51 -12.09
C THR A 17 -41.54 -10.85 -11.70
N ALA A 18 -41.37 -10.59 -10.40
CA ALA A 18 -40.10 -10.17 -9.83
C ALA A 18 -39.15 -11.38 -9.80
N CYS A 19 -38.15 -11.40 -10.68
CA CYS A 19 -37.00 -12.27 -10.54
C CYS A 19 -36.21 -11.80 -9.32
N ALA A 20 -36.35 -12.51 -8.20
CA ALA A 20 -35.45 -12.35 -7.07
C ALA A 20 -34.10 -12.95 -7.48
N GLU A 21 -33.16 -12.10 -7.89
CA GLU A 21 -31.78 -12.52 -8.08
C GLU A 21 -31.20 -12.93 -6.72
N PRO A 22 -30.59 -14.12 -6.60
CA PRO A 22 -29.91 -14.51 -5.38
C PRO A 22 -28.76 -13.54 -5.14
N THR A 23 -28.84 -12.81 -4.04
CA THR A 23 -27.79 -11.92 -3.57
C THR A 23 -26.57 -12.77 -3.27
N HIS A 24 -25.63 -12.84 -4.22
CA HIS A 24 -24.35 -13.47 -4.03
C HIS A 24 -23.58 -12.60 -3.04
N ILE A 25 -23.64 -12.96 -1.75
CA ILE A 25 -22.80 -12.38 -0.72
C ILE A 25 -21.36 -12.80 -1.08
N GLN A 26 -20.65 -11.95 -1.82
CA GLN A 26 -19.20 -12.08 -1.91
C GLN A 26 -18.65 -11.91 -0.49
N PRO A 27 -17.76 -12.83 -0.04
CA PRO A 27 -17.00 -12.59 1.18
C PRO A 27 -16.37 -11.21 1.06
N THR A 28 -16.57 -10.37 2.06
CA THR A 28 -15.91 -9.08 2.14
C THR A 28 -14.42 -9.41 2.25
N GLU A 29 -13.69 -9.33 1.13
CA GLU A 29 -12.24 -9.36 1.16
C GLU A 29 -11.84 -8.23 2.09
N VAL A 30 -11.25 -8.58 3.23
CA VAL A 30 -10.63 -7.61 4.11
C VAL A 30 -9.49 -7.02 3.30
N MET A 31 -9.75 -5.88 2.65
CA MET A 31 -8.74 -5.18 1.87
C MET A 31 -7.57 -4.90 2.81
N ALA A 32 -6.41 -5.48 2.51
CA ALA A 32 -5.22 -5.26 3.29
C ALA A 32 -4.91 -3.76 3.33
N ASP A 33 -4.63 -3.24 4.53
CA ASP A 33 -4.29 -1.83 4.73
C ASP A 33 -2.81 -1.62 4.41
N PHE A 34 -2.49 -1.52 3.12
CA PHE A 34 -1.12 -1.39 2.67
C PHE A 34 -0.48 -0.05 3.08
N GLU A 35 -1.24 1.05 3.11
CA GLU A 35 -0.70 2.37 3.45
C GLU A 35 -0.10 2.40 4.86
N HIS A 36 -0.72 1.70 5.83
CA HIS A 36 -0.26 1.69 7.22
C HIS A 36 0.62 0.50 7.60
N ASN A 37 0.70 -0.53 6.76
CA ASN A 37 1.48 -1.75 7.04
C ASN A 37 2.68 -1.96 6.11
N VAL A 38 2.85 -1.13 5.07
CA VAL A 38 3.95 -1.23 4.11
C VAL A 38 4.74 0.08 4.09
N GLY A 39 6.06 -0.04 4.21
CA GLY A 39 6.99 1.08 4.14
C GLY A 39 8.24 0.74 3.33
N TRP A 40 8.96 1.77 2.90
CA TRP A 40 10.26 1.61 2.25
C TRP A 40 11.39 1.83 3.25
N LEU A 41 12.55 1.24 2.97
CA LEU A 41 13.74 1.36 3.80
C LEU A 41 14.94 1.83 2.99
N HIS A 42 15.77 2.63 3.65
CA HIS A 42 17.15 2.91 3.25
C HIS A 42 18.04 2.78 4.48
N GLY A 43 18.94 1.80 4.49
CA GLY A 43 19.72 1.45 5.67
C GLY A 43 18.84 0.91 6.80
N SER A 44 19.10 1.39 8.01
CA SER A 44 18.32 1.09 9.21
C SER A 44 17.11 2.02 9.42
N CYS A 45 16.68 2.76 8.40
CA CYS A 45 15.53 3.66 8.48
C CYS A 45 14.32 3.15 7.71
N LEU A 46 13.22 2.95 8.42
CA LEU A 46 11.90 2.68 7.87
C LEU A 46 11.12 3.98 7.71
N ALA A 47 10.55 4.19 6.52
CA ALA A 47 9.58 5.23 6.24
C ALA A 47 8.22 4.61 5.89
N ILE A 48 7.20 4.93 6.69
CA ILE A 48 5.87 4.32 6.59
C ILE A 48 4.81 5.34 6.96
N LYS A 49 3.63 5.29 6.33
CA LYS A 49 2.52 6.22 6.61
C LYS A 49 1.67 5.74 7.78
N ASN A 50 2.35 5.40 8.87
CA ASN A 50 1.76 4.98 10.12
C ASN A 50 2.60 5.58 11.25
N ASP A 51 2.04 6.57 11.95
CA ASP A 51 2.70 7.34 13.00
C ASP A 51 2.51 6.76 14.41
N TYR A 52 1.77 5.65 14.54
CA TYR A 52 1.42 5.00 15.80
C TYR A 52 2.09 3.63 16.00
N ILE A 53 3.19 3.35 15.29
CA ILE A 53 3.92 2.09 15.46
C ILE A 53 4.71 2.11 16.77
N VAL A 54 4.44 1.11 17.61
CA VAL A 54 5.10 0.96 18.92
C VAL A 54 6.49 0.34 18.80
N ASN A 55 7.39 0.68 19.72
CA ASN A 55 8.70 0.04 19.80
C ASN A 55 8.57 -1.48 19.94
N ASN A 56 9.57 -2.20 19.45
CA ASN A 56 9.66 -3.66 19.42
C ASN A 56 8.63 -4.36 18.52
N THR A 57 7.80 -3.61 17.78
CA THR A 57 6.95 -4.16 16.71
C THR A 57 7.81 -4.95 15.73
N LYS A 58 7.39 -6.17 15.42
CA LYS A 58 8.08 -7.03 14.47
C LYS A 58 7.74 -6.59 13.06
N LEU A 59 8.76 -6.54 12.20
CA LEU A 59 8.59 -6.32 10.77
C LEU A 59 9.32 -7.41 9.99
N THR A 60 8.77 -7.71 8.82
CA THR A 60 9.38 -8.54 7.81
C THR A 60 9.97 -7.62 6.75
N LEU A 61 11.24 -7.81 6.42
CA LEU A 61 11.96 -7.02 5.42
C LEU A 61 12.19 -7.86 4.17
N VAL A 62 11.90 -7.26 3.02
CA VAL A 62 12.21 -7.81 1.70
C VAL A 62 13.31 -6.93 1.08
N PRO A 63 14.58 -7.35 1.14
CA PRO A 63 15.68 -6.66 0.45
C PRO A 63 15.43 -6.62 -1.05
N LEU A 64 15.75 -5.50 -1.68
CA LEU A 64 15.48 -5.29 -3.12
C LEU A 64 16.66 -5.67 -4.02
N ASP A 65 17.85 -5.84 -3.44
CA ASP A 65 19.02 -6.45 -4.07
C ASP A 65 18.95 -7.98 -4.07
N ASN A 66 18.22 -8.57 -3.12
CA ASN A 66 18.04 -10.02 -2.98
C ASN A 66 16.71 -10.37 -2.30
N SER A 67 15.62 -10.36 -3.07
CA SER A 67 14.25 -10.57 -2.57
C SER A 67 13.95 -11.98 -2.08
N GLU A 68 14.83 -12.97 -2.33
CA GLU A 68 14.67 -14.34 -1.80
C GLU A 68 15.02 -14.44 -0.32
N ASN A 69 15.85 -13.52 0.20
CA ASN A 69 16.35 -13.53 1.57
C ASN A 69 15.55 -12.57 2.46
N VAL A 70 14.34 -12.99 2.82
CA VAL A 70 13.47 -12.24 3.72
C VAL A 70 14.08 -12.20 5.14
N ILE A 71 14.18 -11.00 5.71
CA ILE A 71 14.80 -10.75 7.02
C ILE A 71 13.72 -10.38 8.05
N THR A 72 13.94 -10.72 9.31
CA THR A 72 13.13 -10.20 10.42
C THR A 72 13.85 -9.05 11.10
N ALA A 73 13.14 -7.95 11.35
CA ALA A 73 13.64 -6.81 12.10
C ALA A 73 12.62 -6.35 13.14
N ARG A 74 12.99 -5.33 13.92
CA ARG A 74 12.12 -4.73 14.93
C ARG A 74 12.24 -3.21 14.94
N ILE A 75 11.13 -2.53 15.19
CA ILE A 75 11.15 -1.09 15.43
C ILE A 75 11.95 -0.83 16.70
N ALA A 76 13.00 -0.03 16.61
CA ALA A 76 13.78 0.39 17.77
C ALA A 76 13.11 1.59 18.44
N ARG A 77 12.86 2.65 17.65
CA ARG A 77 12.32 3.94 18.08
C ARG A 77 11.95 4.83 16.89
N PRO A 78 11.17 5.90 17.07
CA PRO A 78 11.06 6.97 16.09
C PRO A 78 12.43 7.55 15.72
N ALA A 79 12.59 7.92 14.45
CA ALA A 79 13.75 8.63 13.92
C ALA A 79 13.38 10.10 13.70
N GLU A 80 14.20 11.01 14.21
CA GLU A 80 13.90 12.45 14.21
C GLU A 80 14.93 13.27 13.39
N ALA A 81 16.02 12.65 12.94
CA ALA A 81 17.11 13.35 12.27
C ALA A 81 17.95 12.46 11.34
N GLY A 82 18.70 13.12 10.46
CA GLY A 82 19.63 12.52 9.49
C GLY A 82 20.57 11.44 10.03
N LYS A 83 21.04 11.58 11.27
CA LYS A 83 21.94 10.62 11.94
C LYS A 83 21.31 9.23 12.13
N ASP A 84 19.98 9.19 12.23
CA ASP A 84 19.20 7.98 12.44
C ASP A 84 18.54 7.51 11.14
N CYS A 85 18.33 8.44 10.21
CA CYS A 85 17.65 8.20 8.96
C CYS A 85 18.13 9.13 7.86
N LEU A 86 18.75 8.58 6.80
CA LEU A 86 19.26 9.36 5.67
C LEU A 86 18.17 10.14 4.91
N ALA A 87 16.90 9.76 5.04
CA ALA A 87 15.78 10.50 4.47
C ALA A 87 15.47 11.81 5.22
N LEU A 88 15.99 11.96 6.45
CA LEU A 88 15.83 13.12 7.32
C LEU A 88 17.08 14.01 7.36
N LEU A 89 17.98 13.89 6.38
CA LEU A 89 19.01 14.90 6.15
C LEU A 89 18.36 16.23 5.72
N GLU A 90 19.01 17.36 6.02
CA GLU A 90 18.44 18.71 5.88
C GLU A 90 17.90 18.99 4.46
N ASP A 91 18.60 18.52 3.44
CA ASP A 91 18.25 18.64 2.02
C ASP A 91 17.10 17.74 1.57
N ARG A 92 16.69 16.76 2.40
CA ARG A 92 15.70 15.73 2.05
C ARG A 92 14.46 15.75 2.94
N ALA A 93 14.63 16.14 4.20
CA ALA A 93 13.64 15.96 5.26
C ALA A 93 12.30 16.59 4.91
N THR A 94 12.29 17.84 4.43
CA THR A 94 11.05 18.58 4.12
C THR A 94 10.16 17.84 3.12
N VAL A 95 10.74 17.35 2.02
CA VAL A 95 9.97 16.65 0.98
C VAL A 95 9.48 15.29 1.50
N ASN A 96 10.37 14.53 2.14
CA ASN A 96 10.03 13.20 2.65
C ASN A 96 8.97 13.25 3.76
N LEU A 97 9.02 14.23 4.66
CA LEU A 97 7.99 14.45 5.69
C LEU A 97 6.65 14.90 5.07
N THR A 98 6.69 15.81 4.08
CA THR A 98 5.47 16.32 3.43
C THR A 98 4.72 15.23 2.65
N ASN A 99 5.41 14.16 2.25
CA ASN A 99 4.79 12.98 1.63
C ASN A 99 4.01 12.10 2.63
N GLY A 100 3.93 12.49 3.90
CA GLY A 100 3.12 11.84 4.93
C GLY A 100 3.80 10.66 5.63
N TYR A 101 5.11 10.49 5.44
CA TYR A 101 5.86 9.44 6.11
C TYR A 101 6.18 9.78 7.56
N SER A 102 6.06 8.77 8.41
CA SER A 102 6.73 8.68 9.70
C SER A 102 7.98 7.82 9.56
N PHE A 103 9.01 8.15 10.34
CA PHE A 103 10.33 7.54 10.23
C PHE A 103 10.69 6.81 11.51
N TYR A 104 11.23 5.61 11.37
CA TYR A 104 11.61 4.76 12.49
C TYR A 104 12.99 4.18 12.26
N ALA A 105 13.83 4.20 13.29
CA ALA A 105 15.03 3.40 13.33
C ALA A 105 14.65 1.94 13.62
N ILE A 106 15.27 1.00 12.91
CA ILE A 106 15.05 -0.44 13.09
C ILE A 106 16.29 -1.15 13.60
N ASN A 107 16.09 -2.25 14.32
CA ASN A 107 17.12 -3.22 14.68
C ASN A 107 17.03 -4.42 13.75
N THR A 108 18.14 -4.77 13.11
CA THR A 108 18.33 -5.92 12.22
C THR A 108 19.71 -6.51 12.46
N ASP A 109 19.85 -7.83 12.29
CA ASP A 109 21.15 -8.53 12.41
C ASP A 109 21.94 -8.51 11.09
N THR A 110 21.39 -7.89 10.04
CA THR A 110 21.97 -7.83 8.70
C THR A 110 21.91 -6.41 8.17
N ASP A 111 23.01 -5.96 7.59
CA ASP A 111 23.07 -4.67 6.89
C ASP A 111 22.23 -4.75 5.61
N ILE A 112 21.38 -3.76 5.41
CA ILE A 112 20.42 -3.69 4.30
C ILE A 112 20.60 -2.33 3.65
N ASP A 113 20.73 -2.28 2.34
CA ASP A 113 20.74 -1.02 1.60
C ASP A 113 19.31 -0.52 1.35
N LEU A 114 18.58 -1.17 0.43
CA LEU A 114 17.19 -0.87 0.14
C LEU A 114 16.29 -2.08 0.41
N ALA A 115 15.14 -1.84 1.03
CA ALA A 115 14.15 -2.89 1.28
C ALA A 115 12.73 -2.32 1.30
N ILE A 116 11.75 -3.21 1.21
CA ILE A 116 10.36 -2.94 1.60
C ILE A 116 10.09 -3.67 2.92
N GLY A 117 9.57 -2.95 3.90
CA GLY A 117 9.19 -3.47 5.20
C GLY A 117 7.68 -3.65 5.28
N VAL A 118 7.25 -4.79 5.82
CA VAL A 118 5.84 -5.09 6.04
C VAL A 118 5.56 -5.50 7.47
N ILE A 119 4.39 -5.12 7.97
CA ILE A 119 3.86 -5.47 9.29
C ILE A 119 2.67 -6.41 9.09
N ASP A 120 2.67 -7.54 9.79
CA ASP A 120 1.55 -8.51 9.82
C ASP A 120 1.01 -8.95 8.45
N MET A 121 1.89 -9.10 7.46
CA MET A 121 1.57 -9.55 6.10
C MET A 121 2.42 -10.74 5.66
N ASP A 122 1.85 -11.63 4.84
CA ASP A 122 2.59 -12.71 4.19
C ASP A 122 3.22 -12.22 2.88
N VAL A 123 4.53 -11.95 2.92
CA VAL A 123 5.30 -11.45 1.77
C VAL A 123 5.28 -12.39 0.57
N LYS A 124 4.98 -13.69 0.74
CA LYS A 124 4.98 -14.65 -0.37
C LYS A 124 3.86 -14.42 -1.38
N LEU A 125 2.84 -13.65 -1.01
CA LEU A 125 1.69 -13.34 -1.85
C LEU A 125 1.92 -12.14 -2.78
N TYR A 126 3.05 -11.46 -2.63
CA TYR A 126 3.30 -10.17 -3.25
C TYR A 126 4.60 -10.12 -4.04
N GLY A 127 4.63 -9.26 -5.06
CA GLY A 127 5.85 -8.83 -5.74
C GLY A 127 6.36 -7.52 -5.14
N PHE A 128 7.68 -7.37 -5.07
CA PHE A 128 8.35 -6.19 -4.52
C PHE A 128 9.39 -5.70 -5.52
N ASP A 129 9.39 -4.40 -5.80
CA ASP A 129 10.26 -3.81 -6.80
C ASP A 129 10.53 -2.34 -6.49
N TYR A 130 11.54 -1.77 -7.15
CA TYR A 130 11.81 -0.34 -7.16
C TYR A 130 12.44 0.12 -8.47
N CYS A 131 12.34 1.41 -8.72
CA CYS A 131 13.04 2.07 -9.82
C CYS A 131 13.40 3.50 -9.42
N SER A 132 14.33 4.11 -10.13
CA SER A 132 14.77 5.49 -9.94
C SER A 132 14.03 6.44 -10.87
N THR A 133 13.69 7.62 -10.34
CA THR A 133 13.27 8.80 -11.10
C THR A 133 14.46 9.74 -11.28
N THR A 134 14.22 10.96 -11.74
CA THR A 134 15.26 11.99 -11.76
C THR A 134 15.65 12.44 -10.36
N GLU A 135 14.78 12.36 -9.35
CA GLU A 135 15.03 12.99 -8.03
C GLU A 135 14.91 12.01 -6.85
N GLY A 136 14.64 10.73 -7.12
CA GLY A 136 14.25 9.80 -6.06
C GLY A 136 14.06 8.37 -6.51
N LEU A 137 13.51 7.57 -5.60
CA LEU A 137 13.19 6.17 -5.81
C LEU A 137 11.68 5.95 -5.65
N VAL A 138 11.11 5.15 -6.54
CA VAL A 138 9.73 4.67 -6.45
C VAL A 138 9.77 3.19 -6.05
N PHE A 139 9.18 2.87 -4.92
CA PHE A 139 8.99 1.51 -4.42
C PHE A 139 7.59 1.03 -4.81
N LYS A 140 7.45 -0.26 -5.12
CA LYS A 140 6.18 -0.85 -5.56
C LYS A 140 5.96 -2.19 -4.89
N LEU A 141 4.72 -2.42 -4.46
CA LEU A 141 4.21 -3.73 -4.07
C LEU A 141 3.05 -4.11 -5.00
N THR A 142 3.09 -5.32 -5.54
CA THR A 142 2.05 -5.86 -6.43
C THR A 142 1.50 -7.18 -5.89
N ASN A 143 0.35 -7.64 -6.39
CA ASN A 143 0.00 -9.05 -6.25
C ASN A 143 1.01 -9.90 -7.02
N ALA A 144 1.41 -11.05 -6.47
CA ALA A 144 2.32 -11.96 -7.14
C ALA A 144 1.81 -12.29 -8.56
N GLY A 145 2.63 -12.02 -9.57
CA GLY A 145 2.30 -12.24 -10.98
C GLY A 145 1.38 -11.20 -11.62
N GLN A 146 1.04 -10.10 -10.95
CA GLN A 146 0.26 -9.00 -11.52
C GLN A 146 1.08 -7.71 -11.63
N PRO A 147 0.95 -6.93 -12.72
CA PRO A 147 1.72 -5.70 -12.91
C PRO A 147 1.13 -4.48 -12.17
N GLN A 148 -0.13 -4.58 -11.72
CA GLN A 148 -0.79 -3.47 -11.03
C GLN A 148 -0.28 -3.35 -9.60
N ALA A 149 0.23 -2.16 -9.25
CA ALA A 149 0.65 -1.84 -7.90
C ALA A 149 -0.54 -1.76 -6.95
N LEU A 150 -0.44 -2.47 -5.83
CA LEU A 150 -1.33 -2.36 -4.68
C LEU A 150 -0.89 -1.22 -3.76
N TRP A 151 0.42 -0.94 -3.73
CA TRP A 151 1.01 0.13 -2.95
C TRP A 151 2.22 0.74 -3.67
N ARG A 152 2.47 2.02 -3.41
CA ARG A 152 3.65 2.74 -3.91
C ARG A 152 4.25 3.61 -2.82
N GLY A 153 5.58 3.60 -2.76
CA GLY A 153 6.35 4.50 -1.91
C GLY A 153 7.25 5.42 -2.73
N TYR A 154 7.53 6.62 -2.24
CA TYR A 154 8.50 7.53 -2.86
C TYR A 154 9.52 8.01 -1.84
N TYR A 155 10.80 7.91 -2.20
CA TYR A 155 11.93 8.44 -1.43
C TYR A 155 12.65 9.51 -2.23
N TYR A 156 12.59 10.76 -1.75
CA TYR A 156 13.32 11.88 -2.34
C TYR A 156 14.79 11.89 -1.89
N LEU A 157 15.70 11.91 -2.85
CA LEU A 157 17.15 11.79 -2.63
C LEU A 157 17.86 13.15 -2.48
N GLY A 158 17.26 14.25 -2.95
CA GLY A 158 17.88 15.57 -2.90
C GLY A 158 18.95 15.83 -3.96
N TYR A 159 19.12 14.91 -4.91
CA TYR A 159 20.04 15.04 -6.04
C TYR A 159 19.52 14.27 -7.25
N ASP A 160 20.08 14.60 -8.42
CA ASP A 160 19.67 13.98 -9.67
C ASP A 160 20.20 12.54 -9.81
N THR A 161 19.35 11.62 -10.25
CA THR A 161 19.69 10.23 -10.56
C THR A 161 19.34 9.86 -11.99
N GLU A 162 20.00 8.82 -12.52
CA GLU A 162 19.60 8.21 -13.79
C GLU A 162 18.25 7.51 -13.63
N THR A 163 17.27 7.87 -14.47
CA THR A 163 15.92 7.29 -14.44
C THR A 163 15.91 5.87 -14.96
N THR A 164 15.34 4.95 -14.18
CA THR A 164 15.10 3.55 -14.57
C THR A 164 13.63 3.16 -14.55
N CYS A 165 12.74 4.05 -14.06
CA CYS A 165 11.30 3.82 -14.15
C CYS A 165 10.81 3.93 -15.60
N GLU A 166 10.09 2.91 -16.07
CA GLU A 166 9.34 2.89 -17.34
C GLU A 166 7.89 3.37 -17.17
#